data_AF-A0A1V5KDF7-F1
#
_entry.id   AF-A0A1V5KDF7-F1
#
_cell.length_a   1.000
_cell.length_b   1.000
_cell.length_c   1.000
_cell.angle_alpha   90.00
_cell.angle_beta   90.00
_cell.angle_gamma   90.00
#
_symmetry.space_group_name_H-M   'P 1'
#
loop_
_entity.id
_entity.type
_entity.pdbx_description
1 polymer ?
#
loop_
_entity_poly.entity_id
_entity_poly.type
_entity_poly.pdbx_seq_one_letter_code
_entity_poly.pdbx_strand_id
1 'polypeptide(L)'
;MGVQLATNYLLSLGHRRIAVVTHGSASSSSKERLHAFQQTLSEHGVEYRKDLVWHNELHPADDHRIVDEILALPQRPTAIFSFYDPIALNIINILANKQIKVPDEFSVIGFGDLYTEALTRPSLTSVREPVEQIGKKAVTTLLQQLHQPDTVSPDMELTIDPSLVIRGSCGPSSA
;
A
#
# COMPACT_ATOMS: atom_id res chain seq x y z
N MET A 1 8.88 4.24 5.58
CA MET A 1 8.37 5.53 5.07
C MET A 1 7.06 5.40 4.30
N GLY A 2 7.01 4.75 3.13
CA GLY A 2 5.77 4.72 2.32
C GLY A 2 4.55 4.10 3.02
N VAL A 3 4.74 2.95 3.67
CA VAL A 3 3.68 2.30 4.46
C VAL A 3 3.22 3.14 5.64
N GLN A 4 4.14 3.83 6.32
CA GLN A 4 3.81 4.76 7.41
C GLN A 4 2.89 5.87 6.91
N LEU A 5 3.19 6.48 5.75
CA LEU A 5 2.35 7.54 5.17
C LEU A 5 0.91 7.07 4.91
N ALA A 6 0.74 5.93 4.24
CA ALA A 6 -0.57 5.36 3.96
C ALA A 6 -1.34 4.97 5.23
N THR A 7 -0.64 4.34 6.19
CA THR A 7 -1.26 3.92 7.46
C THR A 7 -1.69 5.13 8.27
N ASN A 8 -0.82 6.14 8.43
CA ASN A 8 -1.14 7.39 9.13
C ASN A 8 -2.34 8.09 8.48
N TYR A 9 -2.41 8.09 7.15
CA TYR A 9 -3.53 8.68 6.44
C TYR A 9 -4.85 7.96 6.77
N LEU A 10 -4.89 6.62 6.69
CA LEU A 10 -6.08 5.85 7.08
C LEU A 10 -6.47 6.08 8.55
N LEU A 11 -5.48 6.10 9.46
CA LEU A 11 -5.71 6.36 10.88
C LEU A 11 -6.26 7.78 11.12
N SER A 12 -5.78 8.77 10.35
CA SER A 12 -6.27 10.16 10.41
C SER A 12 -7.72 10.32 9.95
N LEU A 13 -8.19 9.44 9.06
CA LEU A 13 -9.59 9.34 8.63
C LEU A 13 -10.48 8.58 9.64
N GLY A 14 -9.92 8.13 10.77
CA GLY A 14 -10.65 7.44 11.83
C GLY A 14 -10.67 5.92 11.70
N HIS A 15 -10.05 5.34 10.67
CA HIS A 15 -9.98 3.88 10.56
C HIS A 15 -9.12 3.30 11.70
N ARG A 16 -9.58 2.19 12.29
CA ARG A 16 -8.85 1.47 13.36
C ARG A 16 -8.72 -0.02 13.08
N ARG A 17 -9.62 -0.58 12.27
CA ARG A 17 -9.56 -1.97 11.81
C ARG A 17 -9.29 -1.95 10.30
N ILE A 18 -8.02 -2.12 9.93
CA ILE A 18 -7.52 -2.00 8.56
C ILE A 18 -7.05 -3.38 8.10
N ALA A 19 -7.63 -3.88 7.01
CA ALA A 19 -7.15 -5.08 6.33
C ALA A 19 -5.90 -4.75 5.50
N VAL A 20 -4.93 -5.65 5.48
CA VAL A 20 -3.73 -5.55 4.63
C VAL A 20 -3.73 -6.70 3.63
N VAL A 21 -3.52 -6.37 2.36
CA VAL A 21 -3.33 -7.37 1.30
C VAL A 21 -1.89 -7.27 0.79
N THR A 22 -1.12 -8.30 1.07
CA THR A 22 0.25 -8.46 0.58
C THR A 22 0.25 -9.24 -0.73
N HIS A 23 1.35 -9.17 -1.48
CA HIS A 23 1.51 -9.93 -2.71
C HIS A 23 2.93 -10.51 -2.81
N GLY A 24 3.06 -11.60 -3.56
CA GLY A 24 4.35 -12.25 -3.84
C GLY A 24 4.97 -12.90 -2.60
N SER A 25 5.21 -14.20 -2.65
CA SER A 25 5.66 -14.96 -1.49
C SER A 25 6.94 -14.36 -0.85
N ALA A 26 6.87 -14.09 0.45
CA ALA A 26 8.00 -13.87 1.35
C ALA A 26 9.12 -12.90 0.91
N SER A 27 8.87 -11.97 -0.02
CA SER A 27 9.86 -10.96 -0.40
C SER A 27 10.29 -10.16 0.84
N SER A 28 11.57 -9.78 0.90
CA SER A 28 12.09 -8.92 1.96
C SER A 28 11.25 -7.64 2.09
N SER A 29 10.86 -7.06 0.94
CA SER A 29 10.03 -5.87 0.87
C SER A 29 8.64 -6.05 1.49
N SER A 30 7.95 -7.18 1.27
CA SER A 30 6.63 -7.43 1.89
C SER A 30 6.73 -7.57 3.42
N LYS A 31 7.80 -8.20 3.93
CA LYS A 31 8.05 -8.32 5.37
C LYS A 31 8.35 -6.96 6.01
N GLU A 32 9.21 -6.17 5.38
CA GLU A 32 9.55 -4.81 5.81
C GLU A 32 8.34 -3.89 5.80
N ARG A 33 7.53 -3.95 4.73
CA ARG A 33 6.26 -3.20 4.63
C ARG A 33 5.30 -3.61 5.76
N LEU A 34 5.14 -4.90 6.05
CA LEU A 34 4.28 -5.36 7.14
C LEU A 34 4.80 -4.93 8.52
N HIS A 35 6.12 -4.97 8.74
CA HIS A 35 6.75 -4.48 9.96
C HIS A 35 6.49 -2.97 10.15
N ALA A 36 6.67 -2.17 9.11
CA ALA A 36 6.37 -0.74 9.14
C ALA A 36 4.89 -0.46 9.44
N PHE A 37 3.97 -1.25 8.88
CA PHE A 37 2.54 -1.16 9.19
C PHE A 37 2.27 -1.44 10.67
N GLN A 38 2.80 -2.54 11.19
CA GLN A 38 2.65 -2.93 12.60
C GLN A 38 3.22 -1.85 13.55
N GLN A 39 4.40 -1.32 13.26
CA GLN A 39 5.01 -0.26 14.05
C GLN A 39 4.13 1.00 14.06
N THR A 40 3.62 1.40 12.89
CA THR A 40 2.77 2.61 12.74
C THR A 40 1.46 2.47 13.53
N LEU A 41 0.84 1.29 13.51
CA LEU A 41 -0.35 1.01 14.33
C LEU A 41 -0.04 1.14 15.83
N SER A 42 1.09 0.58 16.28
CA SER A 42 1.52 0.64 17.67
C SER A 42 1.74 2.08 18.15
N GLU A 43 2.33 2.94 17.30
CA GLU A 43 2.54 4.36 17.59
C GLU A 43 1.23 5.13 17.81
N HIS A 44 0.12 4.64 17.25
CA HIS A 44 -1.23 5.20 17.40
C HIS A 44 -2.11 4.45 18.41
N GLY A 45 -1.55 3.49 19.14
CA GLY A 45 -2.30 2.68 20.10
C GLY A 45 -3.34 1.75 19.46
N VAL A 46 -3.16 1.37 18.19
CA VAL A 46 -4.04 0.46 17.46
C VAL A 46 -3.48 -0.96 17.50
N GLU A 47 -4.32 -1.93 17.87
CA GLU A 47 -3.93 -3.34 17.93
C GLU A 47 -3.65 -3.90 16.52
N TYR A 48 -2.45 -4.43 16.31
CA TYR A 48 -2.14 -5.21 15.12
C TYR A 48 -2.81 -6.59 15.19
N ARG A 49 -3.49 -6.97 14.12
CA ARG A 49 -4.29 -8.18 14.03
C ARG A 49 -3.88 -9.04 12.86
N LYS A 50 -3.34 -10.24 13.15
CA LYS A 50 -2.87 -11.19 12.13
C LYS A 50 -4.02 -11.73 11.27
N ASP A 51 -5.23 -11.79 11.81
CA ASP A 51 -6.47 -12.15 11.09
C ASP A 51 -6.92 -11.09 10.07
N LEU A 52 -6.27 -9.92 10.05
CA LEU A 52 -6.50 -8.86 9.07
C LEU A 52 -5.42 -8.78 7.98
N VAL A 53 -4.60 -9.83 7.82
CA VAL A 53 -3.54 -9.86 6.82
C VAL A 53 -3.80 -11.00 5.86
N TRP A 54 -3.98 -10.67 4.59
CA TRP A 54 -4.13 -11.63 3.50
C TRP A 54 -2.90 -11.63 2.59
N HIS A 55 -2.65 -12.80 2.02
CA HIS A 55 -1.64 -12.98 1.00
C HIS A 55 -2.32 -13.28 -0.34
N ASN A 56 -1.91 -12.54 -1.35
CA ASN A 56 -2.33 -12.72 -2.73
C ASN A 56 -1.17 -13.31 -3.53
N GLU A 57 -1.37 -14.48 -4.11
CA GLU A 57 -0.34 -15.18 -4.90
C GLU A 57 -0.32 -14.72 -6.36
N LEU A 58 -0.97 -13.58 -6.65
CA LEU A 58 -1.19 -13.04 -7.99
C LEU A 58 -2.03 -13.97 -8.88
N HIS A 59 -2.83 -14.85 -8.26
CA HIS A 59 -3.81 -15.66 -8.97
C HIS A 59 -5.10 -14.85 -9.15
N PRO A 60 -5.72 -14.80 -10.34
CA PRO A 60 -6.93 -13.98 -10.57
C PRO A 60 -8.11 -14.25 -9.61
N ALA A 61 -8.20 -15.48 -9.10
CA ALA A 61 -9.23 -15.87 -8.14
C ALA A 61 -8.99 -15.34 -6.71
N ASP A 62 -7.76 -14.93 -6.37
CA ASP A 62 -7.42 -14.49 -5.01
C ASP A 62 -8.11 -13.20 -4.62
N ASP A 63 -8.23 -12.24 -5.53
CA ASP A 63 -8.87 -10.95 -5.23
C ASP A 63 -10.33 -11.17 -4.77
N HIS A 64 -11.07 -12.03 -5.47
CA HIS A 64 -12.44 -12.39 -5.11
C HIS A 64 -12.50 -13.09 -3.75
N ARG A 65 -11.66 -14.10 -3.55
CA ARG A 65 -11.59 -14.86 -2.29
C ARG A 65 -11.27 -13.95 -1.11
N ILE A 66 -10.27 -13.08 -1.24
CA ILE A 66 -9.85 -12.15 -0.18
C ILE A 66 -10.97 -11.18 0.17
N VAL A 67 -11.65 -10.60 -0.83
CA VAL A 67 -12.79 -9.70 -0.56
C VAL A 67 -13.92 -10.47 0.13
N ASP A 68 -14.25 -11.68 -0.32
CA ASP A 68 -15.28 -12.51 0.31
C ASP A 68 -14.94 -12.85 1.76
N GLU A 69 -13.70 -13.23 2.05
CA GLU A 69 -13.21 -13.51 3.40
C GLU A 69 -13.27 -12.25 4.30
N ILE A 70 -12.86 -11.08 3.80
CA ILE A 70 -12.94 -9.80 4.53
C ILE A 70 -14.40 -9.47 4.89
N LEU A 71 -15.33 -9.64 3.94
CA LEU A 71 -16.74 -9.34 4.14
C LEU A 71 -17.46 -10.39 5.00
N ALA A 72 -16.93 -11.60 5.11
CA ALA A 72 -17.46 -12.65 5.98
C ALA A 72 -17.07 -12.46 7.47
N LEU A 73 -16.13 -11.57 7.79
CA LEU A 73 -15.72 -11.33 9.17
C LEU A 73 -16.88 -10.80 10.04
N PRO A 74 -17.07 -11.31 11.27
CA PRO A 74 -18.10 -10.81 12.18
C PRO A 74 -17.91 -9.32 12.53
N GLN A 75 -16.65 -8.90 12.66
CA GLN A 75 -16.26 -7.51 12.79
C GLN A 75 -15.43 -7.14 11.57
N ARG A 76 -16.05 -6.43 10.63
CA ARG A 76 -15.42 -6.04 9.38
C ARG A 76 -14.41 -4.91 9.59
N PRO A 77 -13.26 -4.93 8.89
CA PRO A 77 -12.44 -3.74 8.73
C PRO A 77 -13.22 -2.66 7.95
N THR A 78 -12.83 -1.40 8.08
CA THR A 78 -13.42 -0.28 7.30
C THR A 78 -12.47 0.26 6.22
N ALA A 79 -11.24 -0.27 6.16
CA ALA A 79 -10.27 0.07 5.14
C ALA A 79 -9.47 -1.15 4.71
N ILE A 80 -9.04 -1.17 3.46
CA ILE A 80 -8.11 -2.15 2.87
C ILE A 80 -6.88 -1.40 2.37
N PHE A 81 -5.70 -1.81 2.83
CA PHE A 81 -4.41 -1.39 2.31
C PHE A 81 -3.78 -2.52 1.51
N SER A 82 -3.76 -2.38 0.19
CA SER A 82 -3.01 -3.27 -0.69
C SER A 82 -1.57 -2.78 -0.87
N PHE A 83 -0.59 -3.67 -0.78
CA PHE A 83 0.81 -3.37 -1.11
C PHE A 83 1.11 -3.43 -2.61
N TYR A 84 0.08 -3.49 -3.46
CA TYR A 84 0.19 -3.48 -4.91
C TYR A 84 -1.08 -2.91 -5.54
N ASP A 85 -0.92 -1.89 -6.39
CA ASP A 85 -2.06 -1.16 -6.97
C ASP A 85 -2.99 -2.01 -7.84
N PRO A 86 -2.52 -2.93 -8.71
CA PRO A 86 -3.42 -3.78 -9.48
C PRO A 86 -4.38 -4.59 -8.61
N ILE A 87 -3.92 -5.08 -7.45
CA ILE A 87 -4.79 -5.75 -6.48
C ILE A 87 -5.79 -4.76 -5.86
N ALA A 88 -5.34 -3.54 -5.48
CA ALA A 88 -6.26 -2.52 -4.96
C ALA A 88 -7.37 -2.16 -5.94
N LEU A 89 -7.02 -2.00 -7.23
CA LEU A 89 -7.97 -1.69 -8.30
C LEU A 89 -8.96 -2.85 -8.51
N ASN A 90 -8.49 -4.09 -8.51
CA ASN A 90 -9.38 -5.25 -8.60
C ASN A 90 -10.31 -5.34 -7.39
N ILE A 91 -9.81 -5.09 -6.18
CA ILE A 91 -10.62 -5.04 -4.96
C ILE A 91 -11.74 -3.98 -5.10
N ILE A 92 -11.43 -2.77 -5.59
CA ILE A 92 -12.45 -1.74 -5.85
C ILE A 92 -13.52 -2.26 -6.82
N ASN A 93 -13.11 -2.91 -7.93
CA ASN A 93 -14.06 -3.47 -8.90
C ASN A 93 -14.94 -4.57 -8.29
N ILE A 94 -14.38 -5.44 -7.45
CA ILE A 94 -15.12 -6.52 -6.79
C ILE A 94 -16.11 -5.97 -5.76
N LEU A 95 -15.70 -4.98 -4.96
CA LEU A 95 -16.59 -4.28 -4.04
C LEU A 95 -17.75 -3.62 -4.78
N ALA A 96 -17.46 -2.94 -5.90
CA ALA A 96 -18.48 -2.33 -6.74
C ALA A 96 -19.47 -3.36 -7.31
N ASN A 97 -18.99 -4.52 -7.77
CA ASN A 97 -19.86 -5.62 -8.24
C ASN A 97 -20.75 -6.18 -7.13
N LYS A 98 -20.33 -6.06 -5.86
CA LYS A 98 -21.10 -6.42 -4.67
C LYS A 98 -21.94 -5.26 -4.12
N GLN A 99 -22.02 -4.14 -4.85
CA GLN A 99 -22.75 -2.93 -4.46
C GLN A 99 -22.23 -2.26 -3.18
N ILE A 100 -20.97 -2.52 -2.80
CA ILE A 100 -20.32 -1.89 -1.65
C ILE A 100 -19.60 -0.63 -2.15
N LYS A 101 -19.89 0.51 -1.54
CA LYS A 101 -19.37 1.80 -1.97
C LYS A 101 -17.96 2.07 -1.44
N VAL A 102 -17.08 2.47 -2.34
CA VAL A 102 -15.77 3.05 -2.02
C VAL A 102 -15.84 4.55 -2.37
N PRO A 103 -15.53 5.48 -1.44
CA PRO A 103 -15.00 5.25 -0.09
C PRO A 103 -16.05 5.09 1.01
N ASP A 104 -17.34 5.29 0.73
CA ASP A 104 -18.36 5.51 1.77
C ASP A 104 -18.53 4.36 2.78
N GLU A 105 -18.39 3.11 2.32
CA GLU A 105 -18.47 1.93 3.18
C GLU A 105 -17.09 1.32 3.45
N PHE A 106 -16.19 1.41 2.48
CA PHE A 106 -14.82 0.91 2.55
C PHE A 106 -13.84 1.89 1.93
N SER A 107 -12.80 2.27 2.67
CA SER A 107 -11.62 2.92 2.09
C SER A 107 -10.68 1.88 1.46
N VAL A 108 -10.12 2.18 0.30
CA VAL A 108 -9.07 1.36 -0.35
C VAL A 108 -7.87 2.24 -0.66
N ILE A 109 -6.68 1.81 -0.23
CA ILE A 109 -5.41 2.48 -0.50
C ILE A 109 -4.41 1.50 -1.11
N GLY A 110 -3.63 1.96 -2.08
CA GLY A 110 -2.65 1.17 -2.82
C GLY A 110 -1.19 1.53 -2.53
N PHE A 111 -0.30 0.95 -3.32
CA PHE A 111 1.15 1.15 -3.27
C PHE A 111 1.81 0.94 -4.64
N GLY A 112 2.36 2.00 -5.22
CA GLY A 112 3.04 2.05 -6.52
C GLY A 112 2.80 3.35 -7.30
N ASP A 113 1.56 3.86 -7.29
CA ASP A 113 1.04 4.99 -8.05
C ASP A 113 1.16 4.84 -9.58
N LEU A 114 0.45 3.86 -10.13
CA LEU A 114 0.32 3.67 -11.57
C LEU A 114 -0.48 4.80 -12.22
N TYR A 115 -0.08 5.20 -13.43
CA TYR A 115 -0.74 6.25 -14.20
C TYR A 115 -2.26 6.02 -14.39
N THR A 116 -2.68 4.77 -14.51
CA THR A 116 -4.08 4.37 -14.73
C THR A 116 -4.99 4.66 -13.53
N GLU A 117 -4.46 4.84 -12.33
CA GLU A 117 -5.24 5.04 -11.10
C GLU A 117 -6.03 6.34 -11.07
N ALA A 118 -5.54 7.38 -11.74
CA ALA A 118 -6.27 8.63 -11.88
C ALA A 118 -7.53 8.47 -12.75
N LEU A 119 -7.60 7.40 -13.56
CA LEU A 119 -8.67 7.15 -14.51
C LEU A 119 -9.79 6.26 -13.96
N THR A 120 -9.59 5.62 -12.80
CA THR A 120 -10.60 4.73 -12.20
C THR A 120 -11.70 5.51 -11.47
N ARG A 121 -12.78 4.82 -11.10
CA ARG A 121 -13.91 5.40 -10.35
C ARG A 121 -14.27 4.46 -9.18
N PRO A 122 -14.00 4.86 -7.91
CA PRO A 122 -13.22 6.04 -7.52
C PRO A 122 -11.76 5.95 -8.00
N SER A 123 -11.08 7.11 -8.07
CA SER A 123 -9.64 7.16 -8.34
C SER A 123 -8.85 6.69 -7.13
N LEU A 124 -7.86 5.82 -7.34
CA LEU A 124 -7.14 5.14 -6.24
C LEU A 124 -6.16 6.09 -5.54
N THR A 125 -6.28 6.23 -4.22
CA THR A 125 -5.23 6.80 -3.36
C THR A 125 -4.09 5.79 -3.26
N SER A 126 -2.86 6.20 -3.55
CA SER A 126 -1.70 5.27 -3.57
C SER A 126 -0.41 5.95 -3.09
N VAL A 127 0.52 5.15 -2.57
CA VAL A 127 1.89 5.56 -2.26
C VAL A 127 2.71 5.54 -3.54
N ARG A 128 3.20 6.69 -3.98
CA ARG A 128 4.13 6.80 -5.11
C ARG A 128 5.55 6.46 -4.68
N GLU A 129 6.12 5.44 -5.31
CA GLU A 129 7.55 5.15 -5.23
C GLU A 129 8.32 6.06 -6.22
N PRO A 130 9.42 6.71 -5.79
CA PRO A 130 10.16 7.66 -6.63
C PRO A 130 11.10 6.93 -7.62
N VAL A 131 10.56 6.01 -8.42
CA VAL A 131 11.33 5.07 -9.27
C VAL A 131 12.23 5.77 -10.28
N GLU A 132 11.81 6.91 -10.84
CA GLU A 132 12.63 7.72 -11.75
C GLU A 132 13.85 8.29 -11.03
N GLN A 133 13.68 8.80 -9.81
CA GLN A 133 14.77 9.34 -9.01
C GLN A 133 15.73 8.24 -8.59
N ILE A 134 15.22 7.07 -8.22
CA ILE A 134 16.02 5.88 -7.92
C ILE A 134 16.87 5.50 -9.14
N GLY A 135 16.26 5.40 -10.32
CA GLY A 135 16.96 5.06 -11.56
C GLY A 135 18.04 6.09 -11.93
N LYS A 136 17.70 7.39 -11.90
CA LYS A 136 18.64 8.48 -12.18
C LYS A 136 19.82 8.45 -11.21
N LYS A 137 19.55 8.23 -9.92
CA LYS A 137 20.58 8.19 -8.89
C LYS A 137 21.47 6.96 -9.06
N ALA A 138 20.91 5.79 -9.31
CA ALA A 138 21.67 4.57 -9.55
C ALA A 138 22.65 4.72 -10.72
N VAL A 139 22.19 5.25 -11.86
CA VAL A 139 23.04 5.52 -13.02
C VAL A 139 24.11 6.57 -12.71
N THR A 140 23.74 7.65 -12.00
CA THR A 140 24.69 8.70 -11.62
C THR A 140 25.79 8.15 -10.71
N THR A 141 25.45 7.35 -9.70
CA THR A 141 26.40 6.71 -8.78
C THR A 141 27.33 5.75 -9.53
N LEU A 142 26.79 4.93 -10.45
CA LEU A 142 27.61 4.05 -11.29
C LEU A 142 28.61 4.82 -12.14
N LEU A 143 28.18 5.90 -12.79
CA LEU A 143 29.06 6.75 -13.61
C LEU A 143 30.13 7.44 -12.76
N GLN A 144 29.81 7.82 -11.51
CA GLN A 144 30.80 8.35 -10.56
C GLN A 144 31.83 7.30 -10.16
N GLN A 145 31.40 6.06 -9.86
CA GLN A 145 32.32 4.96 -9.55
C GLN A 145 33.28 4.65 -10.71
N LEU A 146 32.79 4.70 -11.96
CA LEU A 146 33.62 4.40 -13.13
C LEU A 146 34.65 5.49 -13.44
N HIS A 147 34.30 6.77 -13.26
CA HIS A 147 35.17 7.89 -13.65
C HIS A 147 35.93 8.53 -12.48
N GLN A 148 35.44 8.37 -11.25
CA GLN A 148 35.97 8.99 -10.03
C GLN A 148 35.84 8.01 -8.84
N PRO A 149 36.50 6.84 -8.90
CA PRO A 149 36.31 5.75 -7.94
C PRO A 149 36.55 6.15 -6.48
N ASP A 150 37.44 7.12 -6.24
CA ASP A 150 37.75 7.62 -4.88
C ASP A 150 36.65 8.49 -4.26
N THR A 151 35.61 8.86 -5.03
CA THR A 151 34.54 9.77 -4.57
C THR A 151 33.28 9.06 -4.07
N VAL A 152 33.18 7.74 -4.27
CA VAL A 152 31.99 6.97 -3.89
C VAL A 152 32.36 5.94 -2.84
N SER A 153 31.83 6.11 -1.63
CA SER A 153 31.98 5.11 -0.57
C SER A 153 31.19 3.85 -0.93
N PRO A 154 31.74 2.64 -0.72
CA PRO A 154 30.98 1.39 -0.83
C PRO A 154 29.80 1.32 0.17
N ASP A 155 29.84 2.10 1.25
CA ASP A 155 28.79 2.18 2.27
C ASP A 155 27.81 3.35 2.05
N MET A 156 27.75 3.90 0.83
CA MET A 156 26.86 5.02 0.53
C MET A 156 25.38 4.57 0.54
N GLU A 157 24.69 4.77 1.66
CA GLU A 157 23.23 4.65 1.72
C GLU A 157 22.55 5.88 1.11
N LEU A 158 21.55 5.62 0.27
CA LEU A 158 20.77 6.65 -0.41
C LEU A 158 19.29 6.45 -0.13
N THR A 159 18.70 7.37 0.64
CA THR A 159 17.27 7.39 0.91
C THR A 159 16.58 8.33 -0.07
N ILE A 160 15.53 7.85 -0.73
CA ILE A 160 14.66 8.67 -1.58
C ILE A 160 13.23 8.50 -1.06
N ASP A 161 12.60 9.60 -0.69
CA ASP A 161 11.35 9.58 0.04
C ASP A 161 10.15 9.31 -0.88
N PRO A 162 9.27 8.36 -0.51
CA PRO A 162 7.99 8.17 -1.20
C PRO A 162 7.01 9.30 -0.83
N SER A 163 5.98 9.48 -1.65
CA SER A 163 4.90 10.44 -1.40
C SER A 163 3.53 9.77 -1.46
N LEU A 164 2.59 10.18 -0.62
CA LEU A 164 1.20 9.72 -0.72
C LEU A 164 0.42 10.59 -1.70
N VAL A 165 -0.20 9.96 -2.69
CA VAL A 165 -1.06 10.63 -3.68
C VAL A 165 -2.53 10.41 -3.29
N ILE A 166 -3.14 11.40 -2.64
CA ILE A 166 -4.52 11.34 -2.15
C ILE A 166 -5.50 11.53 -3.32
N ARG A 167 -6.46 10.61 -3.44
CA ARG A 167 -7.53 10.60 -4.46
C ARG A 167 -8.89 10.23 -3.85
N GLY A 168 -9.80 9.65 -4.65
CA GLY A 168 -11.20 9.42 -4.28
C GLY A 168 -11.50 8.10 -3.55
N SER A 169 -10.54 7.20 -3.38
CA SER A 169 -10.81 5.85 -2.82
C SER A 169 -10.71 5.76 -1.29
N CYS A 170 -10.44 6.86 -0.59
CA CYS A 170 -10.41 6.88 0.88
C CYS A 170 -11.30 8.00 1.43
N GLY A 171 -12.02 7.72 2.51
CA GLY A 171 -12.92 8.64 3.19
C GLY A 171 -13.00 8.38 4.70
N PRO A 172 -13.76 9.19 5.46
CA PRO A 172 -13.93 8.99 6.90
C PRO A 172 -14.46 7.58 7.22
N SER A 173 -14.02 6.98 8.33
CA SER A 173 -14.50 5.65 8.74
C SER A 173 -16.02 5.64 8.96
N SER A 174 -16.67 4.60 8.45
CA SER A 174 -18.10 4.30 8.58
C SER A 174 -18.49 3.59 9.89
N ALA A 175 -17.54 3.46 10.83
CA ALA A 175 -17.69 2.71 12.09
C ALA A 175 -18.05 3.61 13.26
#